data_AF-A0A384KTE3-F1
#
_entry.id   AF-A0A384KTE3-F1
#
_cell.length_a   1.000
_cell.length_b   1.000
_cell.length_c   1.000
_cell.angle_alpha   90.00
_cell.angle_beta   90.00
_cell.angle_gamma   90.00
#
_symmetry.space_group_name_H-M   'P 1'
#
loop_
_entity.id
_entity.type
_entity.pdbx_description
1 polymer ?
#
loop_
_entity_poly.entity_id
_entity_poly.type
_entity_poly.pdbx_seq_one_letter_code
_entity_poly.pdbx_strand_id
1 'polypeptide(L)'
;MRLLSAAAQGFLLGRPPPAQLLLWAPRAIHPRVVHPQLSRPLFGYLASPVSHFSAKRNKSHPPYEHQRKASSLQLNETYHSQVNLTEEMEFCQVDLDEFCYKQFDMTKKSCSYIPYDKDEFLDKVNELIRKQKIKVVPGYAGFCKHIFVENFTEATVETVEINNKNRSLIQTDYISRRENELPVLIRWISKKDVKEIMKAKYLDLILYSREQIEKENKETKTVPTKKSNCLYSIICIKPQNVDYELPMTPITMLRNTLISEGGSGISLNRDKYLESVKYWRHHVSIIDS
;
A
#
# COMPACT_ATOMS: atom_id res chain seq x y z
N MET A 1 -64.06 -55.57 -21.34
CA MET A 1 -63.74 -55.83 -22.77
C MET A 1 -62.59 -56.85 -22.86
N ARG A 2 -62.18 -57.27 -24.07
CA ARG A 2 -61.29 -58.42 -24.34
C ARG A 2 -59.79 -58.05 -24.32
N LEU A 3 -58.96 -58.93 -23.70
CA LEU A 3 -57.61 -59.42 -24.15
C LEU A 3 -56.48 -58.34 -24.32
N LEU A 4 -55.15 -58.57 -24.31
CA LEU A 4 -54.14 -59.62 -23.98
C LEU A 4 -52.74 -58.90 -24.02
N SER A 5 -51.58 -59.34 -23.49
CA SER A 5 -51.12 -60.50 -22.70
C SER A 5 -49.75 -60.20 -21.99
N ALA A 6 -49.12 -61.24 -21.43
CA ALA A 6 -47.69 -61.60 -21.32
C ALA A 6 -46.56 -60.68 -21.90
N ALA A 7 -45.32 -60.70 -21.39
CA ALA A 7 -44.76 -61.37 -20.19
C ALA A 7 -43.38 -60.78 -19.77
N ALA A 8 -42.95 -61.18 -18.57
CA ALA A 8 -41.73 -60.75 -17.90
C ALA A 8 -40.41 -61.39 -18.40
N GLN A 9 -39.30 -60.69 -18.15
CA GLN A 9 -38.07 -61.24 -17.54
C GLN A 9 -37.26 -60.06 -16.94
N GLY A 10 -36.53 -60.29 -15.84
CA GLY A 10 -35.80 -59.23 -15.11
C GLY A 10 -34.38 -59.65 -14.73
N PHE A 11 -33.57 -58.71 -14.23
CA PHE A 11 -32.22 -58.98 -13.74
C PHE A 11 -31.85 -58.14 -12.50
N LEU A 12 -30.72 -58.48 -11.88
CA LEU A 12 -30.42 -58.20 -10.46
C LEU A 12 -29.84 -56.82 -10.13
N LEU A 13 -29.92 -56.51 -8.83
CA LEU A 13 -29.25 -55.41 -8.13
C LEU A 13 -27.72 -55.48 -8.28
N GLY A 14 -27.06 -54.31 -8.39
CA GLY A 14 -25.60 -54.17 -8.34
C GLY A 14 -25.19 -52.81 -7.75
N ARG A 15 -24.17 -52.79 -6.88
CA ARG A 15 -23.59 -51.56 -6.30
C ARG A 15 -22.47 -51.03 -7.22
N PRO A 16 -22.22 -49.70 -7.27
CA PRO A 16 -21.04 -49.15 -7.94
C PRO A 16 -19.75 -49.43 -7.14
N PRO A 17 -18.61 -49.72 -7.81
CA PRO A 17 -17.30 -49.85 -7.20
C PRO A 17 -16.57 -48.49 -7.03
N PRO A 18 -15.54 -48.40 -6.18
CA PRO A 18 -14.78 -47.15 -5.96
C PRO A 18 -13.76 -46.86 -7.08
N ALA A 19 -13.46 -45.57 -7.28
CA ALA A 19 -12.45 -45.11 -8.23
C ALA A 19 -11.01 -45.37 -7.73
N GLN A 20 -10.10 -45.68 -8.66
CA GLN A 20 -8.68 -45.95 -8.37
C GLN A 20 -7.80 -44.70 -8.60
N LEU A 21 -6.71 -44.59 -7.84
CA LEU A 21 -5.67 -43.58 -8.08
C LEU A 21 -4.88 -43.91 -9.35
N LEU A 22 -4.68 -42.92 -10.21
CA LEU A 22 -3.74 -42.99 -11.33
C LEU A 22 -2.40 -42.36 -10.95
N LEU A 23 -1.41 -43.20 -10.65
CA LEU A 23 0.00 -42.81 -10.60
C LEU A 23 0.54 -42.73 -12.03
N TRP A 24 1.22 -41.64 -12.38
CA TRP A 24 1.86 -41.47 -13.69
C TRP A 24 3.37 -41.46 -13.55
N ALA A 25 4.04 -42.40 -14.22
CA ALA A 25 5.50 -42.58 -14.20
C ALA A 25 6.11 -42.17 -15.56
N PRO A 26 7.37 -41.69 -15.60
CA PRO A 26 7.91 -40.99 -16.76
C PRO A 26 8.26 -41.91 -17.94
N ARG A 27 8.16 -41.37 -19.16
CA ARG A 27 8.72 -41.97 -20.39
C ARG A 27 10.09 -41.38 -20.74
N ALA A 28 10.88 -42.15 -21.49
CA ALA A 28 12.32 -41.93 -21.64
C ALA A 28 12.75 -41.13 -22.88
N ILE A 29 13.79 -40.31 -22.68
CA ILE A 29 14.98 -40.08 -23.52
C ILE A 29 14.81 -40.24 -25.04
N HIS A 30 14.99 -39.13 -25.77
CA HIS A 30 15.46 -39.10 -27.16
C HIS A 30 16.49 -37.94 -27.36
N PRO A 31 17.21 -37.87 -28.50
CA PRO A 31 18.68 -37.73 -28.46
C PRO A 31 19.26 -36.31 -28.38
N ARG A 32 20.58 -36.26 -28.12
CA ARG A 32 21.41 -35.04 -28.10
C ARG A 32 21.37 -34.31 -29.44
N VAL A 33 21.08 -33.01 -29.40
CA VAL A 33 21.49 -32.05 -30.43
C VAL A 33 22.82 -31.43 -30.01
N VAL A 34 23.81 -31.43 -30.90
CA VAL A 34 25.13 -30.82 -30.65
C VAL A 34 25.14 -29.40 -31.21
N HIS A 35 25.26 -28.40 -30.34
CA HIS A 35 25.50 -27.03 -30.78
C HIS A 35 26.98 -26.87 -31.23
N PRO A 36 27.25 -26.23 -32.38
CA PRO A 36 28.61 -25.87 -32.76
C PRO A 36 29.15 -24.79 -31.84
N GLN A 37 30.46 -24.81 -31.57
CA GLN A 37 31.09 -23.77 -30.75
C GLN A 37 31.20 -22.45 -31.52
N LEU A 38 30.79 -21.36 -30.88
CA LEU A 38 31.24 -20.01 -31.22
C LEU A 38 31.91 -19.37 -30.00
N SER A 39 33.06 -18.76 -30.27
CA SER A 39 34.05 -18.27 -29.32
C SER A 39 33.51 -17.21 -28.35
N ARG A 40 33.83 -17.38 -27.06
CA ARG A 40 33.75 -16.27 -26.08
C ARG A 40 34.93 -15.31 -26.32
N PRO A 41 34.71 -13.99 -26.42
CA PRO A 41 35.80 -13.03 -26.30
C PRO A 41 36.29 -12.97 -24.85
N LEU A 42 37.60 -13.11 -24.65
CA LEU A 42 38.26 -12.85 -23.36
C LEU A 42 38.36 -11.34 -23.14
N PHE A 43 37.51 -10.78 -22.29
CA PHE A 43 37.75 -9.46 -21.71
C PHE A 43 38.83 -9.57 -20.63
N GLY A 44 40.09 -9.33 -21.04
CA GLY A 44 41.22 -9.27 -20.13
C GLY A 44 41.14 -8.04 -19.22
N TYR A 45 41.41 -8.24 -17.93
CA TYR A 45 41.74 -7.14 -17.03
C TYR A 45 43.06 -6.51 -17.48
N LEU A 46 43.03 -5.25 -17.90
CA LEU A 46 44.22 -4.42 -18.07
C LEU A 46 44.25 -3.34 -16.99
N ALA A 47 45.41 -3.19 -16.36
CA ALA A 47 45.61 -2.25 -15.26
C ALA A 47 45.70 -0.79 -15.76
N SER A 48 45.38 0.15 -14.86
CA SER A 48 45.34 1.58 -15.15
C SER A 48 46.71 2.15 -15.59
N PRO A 49 46.78 2.99 -16.64
CA PRO A 49 47.93 3.84 -16.89
C PRO A 49 47.96 4.98 -15.86
N VAL A 50 48.96 5.01 -15.00
CA VAL A 50 49.24 6.18 -14.14
C VAL A 50 49.87 7.27 -15.01
N SER A 51 49.12 8.34 -15.29
CA SER A 51 49.64 9.52 -15.98
C SER A 51 50.06 10.60 -14.98
N HIS A 52 51.36 10.89 -14.92
CA HIS A 52 51.89 12.02 -14.15
C HIS A 52 51.37 13.35 -14.71
N PHE A 53 50.49 14.03 -13.97
CA PHE A 53 50.15 15.43 -14.27
C PHE A 53 51.03 16.39 -13.46
N SER A 54 51.82 17.18 -14.18
CA SER A 54 52.81 18.09 -13.59
C SER A 54 52.15 19.35 -13.03
N ALA A 55 52.55 19.76 -11.82
CA ALA A 55 52.04 20.96 -11.18
C ALA A 55 52.61 22.24 -11.85
N LYS A 56 51.76 23.00 -12.56
CA LYS A 56 52.08 24.35 -13.04
C LYS A 56 51.15 25.40 -12.42
N ARG A 57 51.74 26.36 -11.70
CA ARG A 57 51.05 27.53 -11.15
C ARG A 57 50.78 28.56 -12.25
N ASN A 58 49.55 29.05 -12.32
CA ASN A 58 49.12 30.38 -12.78
C ASN A 58 47.59 30.41 -12.59
N LYS A 59 46.89 31.50 -12.27
CA LYS A 59 47.15 32.82 -11.70
C LYS A 59 45.76 33.49 -11.66
N SER A 60 45.34 34.03 -10.51
CA SER A 60 44.33 35.10 -10.36
C SER A 60 43.05 35.10 -11.24
N HIS A 61 41.93 34.69 -10.65
CA HIS A 61 40.63 35.36 -10.83
C HIS A 61 40.03 35.68 -9.45
N PRO A 62 39.28 36.78 -9.28
CA PRO A 62 38.74 37.21 -7.98
C PRO A 62 37.52 36.38 -7.54
N PRO A 63 37.23 36.32 -6.23
CA PRO A 63 36.02 35.67 -5.72
C PRO A 63 34.76 36.47 -6.09
N TYR A 64 33.65 35.77 -6.39
CA TYR A 64 32.35 36.40 -6.63
C TYR A 64 31.72 36.87 -5.31
N GLU A 65 31.69 38.18 -5.10
CA GLU A 65 31.18 38.80 -3.88
C GLU A 65 29.66 39.04 -3.98
N HIS A 66 28.86 38.14 -3.40
CA HIS A 66 27.40 38.31 -3.38
C HIS A 66 26.98 39.36 -2.34
N GLN A 67 26.79 40.60 -2.79
CA GLN A 67 26.38 41.72 -1.95
C GLN A 67 25.07 41.43 -1.18
N ARG A 68 25.15 41.48 0.15
CA ARG A 68 23.95 41.52 1.02
C ARG A 68 23.31 42.91 0.93
N LYS A 69 22.29 43.08 0.09
CA LYS A 69 21.35 44.20 0.24
C LYS A 69 20.36 43.87 1.35
N ALA A 70 20.47 44.57 2.48
CA ALA A 70 19.46 44.54 3.52
C ALA A 70 18.18 45.21 2.98
N SER A 71 17.06 44.49 3.02
CA SER A 71 15.72 44.99 2.68
C SER A 71 14.82 44.76 3.88
N SER A 72 14.78 45.74 4.79
CA SER A 72 13.98 45.68 6.01
C SER A 72 12.51 45.97 5.70
N LEU A 73 11.74 44.94 5.42
CA LEU A 73 10.28 44.98 5.43
C LEU A 73 9.74 43.84 6.30
N GLN A 74 8.76 44.15 7.14
CA GLN A 74 8.18 43.23 8.12
C GLN A 74 7.35 42.17 7.39
N LEU A 75 7.63 40.89 7.65
CA LEU A 75 6.84 39.75 7.15
C LEU A 75 6.44 38.83 8.31
N ASN A 76 5.39 39.28 9.00
CA ASN A 76 4.44 38.53 9.82
C ASN A 76 4.95 37.31 10.60
N GLU A 77 5.27 37.51 11.88
CA GLU A 77 5.30 36.46 12.90
C GLU A 77 3.87 35.92 13.16
N THR A 78 3.32 35.11 12.24
CA THR A 78 1.93 34.62 12.36
C THR A 78 1.69 33.24 11.73
N TYR A 79 2.62 32.29 11.94
CA TYR A 79 2.45 30.88 11.54
C TYR A 79 2.69 29.85 12.65
N HIS A 80 2.61 30.29 13.91
CA HIS A 80 2.53 29.41 15.09
C HIS A 80 1.32 29.74 15.97
N SER A 81 0.13 29.63 15.40
CA SER A 81 -1.10 29.38 16.15
C SER A 81 -1.54 27.93 15.92
N GLN A 82 -1.72 27.17 17.01
CA GLN A 82 -2.38 25.87 16.96
C GLN A 82 -3.88 26.10 16.82
N VAL A 83 -4.36 26.30 15.58
CA VAL A 83 -5.78 26.52 15.35
C VAL A 83 -6.52 25.19 15.49
N ASN A 84 -7.30 25.06 16.57
CA ASN A 84 -8.29 23.99 16.72
C ASN A 84 -9.47 24.22 15.76
N LEU A 85 -9.22 24.09 14.46
CA LEU A 85 -10.25 23.96 13.44
C LEU A 85 -10.78 22.53 13.47
N THR A 86 -11.75 22.30 14.37
CA THR A 86 -12.81 21.33 14.07
C THR A 86 -13.63 21.92 12.91
N GLU A 87 -13.29 21.55 11.68
CA GLU A 87 -14.18 21.77 10.54
C GLU A 87 -15.55 21.16 10.86
N GLU A 88 -16.64 21.88 10.57
CA GLU A 88 -17.97 21.29 10.71
C GLU A 88 -18.10 20.09 9.76
N MET A 89 -18.71 19.00 10.24
CA MET A 89 -18.79 17.77 9.46
C MET A 89 -19.77 17.92 8.30
N GLU A 90 -19.24 18.19 7.10
CA GLU A 90 -19.98 18.29 5.83
C GLU A 90 -20.78 17.03 5.45
N PHE A 91 -20.57 15.90 6.15
CA PHE A 91 -21.21 14.62 5.89
C PHE A 91 -21.69 13.93 7.18
N CYS A 92 -22.90 13.35 7.11
CA CYS A 92 -23.54 12.61 8.21
C CYS A 92 -23.38 11.08 8.10
N GLN A 93 -22.72 10.60 7.05
CA GLN A 93 -22.39 9.19 6.82
C GLN A 93 -21.26 9.07 5.77
N VAL A 94 -20.62 7.90 5.73
CA VAL A 94 -19.57 7.51 4.77
C VAL A 94 -19.87 6.14 4.19
N ASP A 95 -19.24 5.81 3.07
CA ASP A 95 -19.24 4.47 2.47
C ASP A 95 -17.84 3.85 2.56
N LEU A 96 -17.67 2.63 2.08
CA LEU A 96 -16.38 1.94 1.97
C LEU A 96 -16.02 1.74 0.50
N ASP A 97 -14.84 2.19 0.07
CA ASP A 97 -14.37 1.98 -1.30
C ASP A 97 -13.84 0.56 -1.53
N GLU A 98 -13.96 0.08 -2.76
CA GLU A 98 -13.54 -1.27 -3.15
C GLU A 98 -12.03 -1.50 -2.99
N PHE A 99 -11.20 -0.43 -3.01
CA PHE A 99 -9.78 -0.50 -2.68
C PHE A 99 -9.53 -0.91 -1.22
N CYS A 100 -10.45 -0.60 -0.31
CA CYS A 100 -10.33 -0.91 1.11
C CYS A 100 -10.87 -2.33 1.44
N TYR A 101 -11.71 -2.93 0.59
CA TYR A 101 -12.33 -4.24 0.84
C TYR A 101 -11.30 -5.35 1.15
N LYS A 102 -10.14 -5.33 0.47
CA LYS A 102 -9.05 -6.29 0.72
C LYS A 102 -8.53 -6.29 2.16
N GLN A 103 -8.72 -5.19 2.92
CA GLN A 103 -8.31 -5.13 4.31
C GLN A 103 -9.14 -6.01 5.25
N PHE A 104 -10.31 -6.50 4.80
CA PHE A 104 -11.19 -7.38 5.56
C PHE A 104 -11.04 -8.86 5.13
N ASP A 105 -10.21 -9.14 4.13
CA ASP A 105 -9.93 -10.49 3.65
C ASP A 105 -8.57 -10.96 4.20
N MET A 106 -8.61 -11.90 5.14
CA MET A 106 -7.43 -12.47 5.80
C MET A 106 -6.44 -13.15 4.82
N THR A 107 -6.85 -13.44 3.58
CA THR A 107 -5.95 -13.97 2.53
C THR A 107 -5.11 -12.88 1.86
N LYS A 108 -5.48 -11.59 2.00
CA LYS A 108 -4.80 -10.45 1.34
C LYS A 108 -3.60 -9.94 2.13
N LYS A 109 -2.63 -10.83 2.26
CA LYS A 109 -1.29 -10.67 2.86
C LYS A 109 -0.51 -9.39 2.48
N SER A 110 -0.84 -8.73 1.37
CA SER A 110 -0.17 -7.51 0.88
C SER A 110 -0.70 -6.20 1.46
N CYS A 111 -1.66 -6.24 2.39
CA CYS A 111 -2.14 -5.06 3.11
C CYS A 111 -2.44 -5.33 4.59
N SER A 112 -2.70 -4.24 5.30
CA SER A 112 -3.36 -4.15 6.58
C SER A 112 -4.55 -5.10 6.72
N TYR A 113 -4.69 -5.79 7.86
CA TYR A 113 -5.83 -6.69 8.12
C TYR A 113 -6.66 -6.22 9.31
N ILE A 114 -7.96 -6.04 9.05
CA ILE A 114 -8.99 -5.61 9.99
C ILE A 114 -9.88 -6.82 10.32
N PRO A 115 -9.67 -7.50 11.47
CA PRO A 115 -10.51 -8.63 11.89
C PRO A 115 -11.86 -8.13 12.41
N TYR A 116 -12.77 -7.87 11.49
CA TYR A 116 -14.16 -7.45 11.71
C TYR A 116 -14.97 -7.78 10.45
N ASP A 117 -16.30 -7.88 10.53
CA ASP A 117 -17.09 -7.94 9.29
C ASP A 117 -17.07 -6.58 8.57
N LYS A 118 -16.98 -6.61 7.24
CA LYS A 118 -16.77 -5.43 6.40
C LYS A 118 -17.97 -4.47 6.40
N ASP A 119 -19.19 -5.01 6.45
CA ASP A 119 -20.43 -4.21 6.43
C ASP A 119 -20.83 -3.79 7.86
N GLU A 120 -20.66 -4.66 8.87
CA GLU A 120 -20.80 -4.27 10.29
C GLU A 120 -19.79 -3.18 10.70
N PHE A 121 -18.56 -3.20 10.17
CA PHE A 121 -17.57 -2.15 10.40
C PHE A 121 -18.06 -0.79 9.90
N LEU A 122 -18.62 -0.76 8.69
CA LEU A 122 -19.13 0.46 8.07
C LEU A 122 -20.34 1.01 8.84
N ASP A 123 -21.26 0.14 9.28
CA ASP A 123 -22.36 0.53 10.15
C ASP A 123 -21.87 1.06 11.50
N LYS A 124 -20.79 0.49 12.07
CA LYS A 124 -20.21 0.96 13.32
C LYS A 124 -19.56 2.34 13.19
N VAL A 125 -18.82 2.60 12.10
CA VAL A 125 -18.28 3.93 11.82
C VAL A 125 -19.41 4.95 11.63
N ASN A 126 -20.47 4.58 10.89
CA ASN A 126 -21.63 5.44 10.69
C ASN A 126 -22.45 5.67 11.97
N GLU A 127 -22.49 4.73 12.91
CA GLU A 127 -23.03 4.94 14.27
C GLU A 127 -22.23 6.01 15.04
N LEU A 128 -20.90 5.96 14.98
CA LEU A 128 -20.02 6.92 15.65
C LEU A 128 -20.11 8.32 15.04
N ILE A 129 -20.20 8.42 13.71
CA ILE A 129 -20.48 9.67 12.97
C ILE A 129 -21.79 10.29 13.44
N ARG A 130 -22.90 9.54 13.39
CA ARG A 130 -24.24 10.04 13.79
C ARG A 130 -24.31 10.48 15.26
N LYS A 131 -23.48 9.89 16.13
CA LYS A 131 -23.35 10.25 17.54
C LYS A 131 -22.37 11.41 17.81
N GLN A 132 -21.76 11.99 16.76
CA GLN A 132 -20.72 13.02 16.85
C GLN A 132 -19.54 12.61 17.77
N LYS A 133 -19.24 11.31 17.84
CA LYS A 133 -18.19 10.73 18.68
C LYS A 133 -16.85 10.55 17.95
N ILE A 134 -16.61 11.35 16.92
CA ILE A 134 -15.41 11.26 16.09
C ILE A 134 -14.78 12.62 15.86
N LYS A 135 -13.49 12.62 15.51
CA LYS A 135 -12.75 13.80 15.08
C LYS A 135 -12.42 13.65 13.60
N VAL A 136 -13.07 14.44 12.76
CA VAL A 136 -12.65 14.65 11.36
C VAL A 136 -11.51 15.66 11.35
N VAL A 137 -10.49 15.43 10.53
CA VAL A 137 -9.44 16.43 10.21
C VAL A 137 -9.15 16.46 8.70
N PRO A 138 -8.65 17.57 8.16
CA PRO A 138 -8.12 17.61 6.80
C PRO A 138 -6.88 16.71 6.66
N GLY A 139 -6.78 16.01 5.52
CA GLY A 139 -5.60 15.27 5.10
C GLY A 139 -4.69 16.08 4.17
N TYR A 140 -3.79 15.39 3.48
CA TYR A 140 -2.74 16.00 2.63
C TYR A 140 -3.24 16.81 1.40
N ALA A 141 -4.54 16.75 1.08
CA ALA A 141 -5.16 17.44 -0.05
C ALA A 141 -6.65 17.68 0.24
N GLY A 142 -7.29 18.64 -0.43
CA GLY A 142 -8.67 19.06 -0.11
C GLY A 142 -9.75 17.97 -0.26
N PHE A 143 -9.53 16.96 -1.12
CA PHE A 143 -10.41 15.79 -1.24
C PHE A 143 -10.18 14.73 -0.14
N CYS A 144 -9.13 14.87 0.66
CA CYS A 144 -8.68 13.88 1.63
C CYS A 144 -9.04 14.35 3.05
N LYS A 145 -9.73 13.50 3.80
CA LYS A 145 -10.03 13.70 5.23
C LYS A 145 -9.58 12.47 6.01
N HIS A 146 -9.34 12.63 7.30
CA HIS A 146 -9.07 11.52 8.22
C HIS A 146 -10.10 11.50 9.34
N ILE A 147 -10.48 10.31 9.79
CA ILE A 147 -11.28 10.07 10.99
C ILE A 147 -10.46 9.20 11.94
N PHE A 148 -10.25 9.68 13.17
CA PHE A 148 -9.64 8.87 14.23
C PHE A 148 -10.72 8.35 15.17
N VAL A 149 -10.71 7.03 15.40
CA VAL A 149 -11.59 6.32 16.35
C VAL A 149 -10.78 5.37 17.21
N GLU A 150 -11.25 5.09 18.42
CA GLU A 150 -10.73 3.98 19.23
C GLU A 150 -10.93 2.64 18.48
N ASN A 151 -9.97 1.73 18.61
CA ASN A 151 -9.99 0.47 17.90
C ASN A 151 -10.99 -0.53 18.50
N PHE A 152 -12.21 -0.48 17.97
CA PHE A 152 -13.30 -1.42 18.28
C PHE A 152 -13.14 -2.80 17.61
N THR A 153 -12.05 -3.03 16.86
CA THR A 153 -11.70 -4.31 16.22
C THR A 153 -10.47 -4.94 16.90
N GLU A 154 -10.09 -6.18 16.56
CA GLU A 154 -8.82 -6.76 17.02
C GLU A 154 -7.62 -6.44 16.11
N ALA A 155 -7.70 -5.37 15.31
CA ALA A 155 -6.61 -4.98 14.42
C ALA A 155 -5.32 -4.64 15.17
N THR A 156 -4.20 -5.16 14.68
CA THR A 156 -2.87 -5.07 15.31
C THR A 156 -2.03 -3.95 14.70
N VAL A 157 -1.13 -3.32 15.46
CA VAL A 157 -0.24 -2.28 14.93
C VAL A 157 0.61 -2.74 13.75
N GLU A 158 0.81 -1.86 12.77
CA GLU A 158 1.38 -2.20 11.46
C GLU A 158 2.74 -1.54 11.18
N THR A 159 3.29 -0.85 12.17
CA THR A 159 4.63 -0.24 12.12
C THR A 159 5.35 -0.44 13.45
N VAL A 160 6.66 -0.70 13.37
CA VAL A 160 7.54 -0.83 14.53
C VAL A 160 8.81 0.02 14.35
N GLU A 161 9.35 0.52 15.46
CA GLU A 161 10.63 1.24 15.48
C GLU A 161 11.81 0.29 15.17
N ILE A 162 12.71 0.73 14.30
CA ILE A 162 13.90 -0.03 13.88
C ILE A 162 15.01 0.10 14.93
N ASN A 163 15.25 -0.98 15.66
CA ASN A 163 16.24 -1.09 16.72
C ASN A 163 17.16 -2.31 16.51
N ASN A 164 18.16 -2.46 17.38
CA ASN A 164 19.19 -3.50 17.23
C ASN A 164 18.66 -4.95 17.33
N LYS A 165 17.44 -5.18 17.83
CA LYS A 165 16.82 -6.52 17.94
C LYS A 165 16.04 -6.93 16.69
N ASN A 166 15.58 -5.97 15.87
CA ASN A 166 14.71 -6.25 14.71
C ASN A 166 15.29 -5.78 13.37
N ARG A 167 16.38 -5.01 13.35
CA ARG A 167 17.02 -4.50 12.11
C ARG A 167 17.43 -5.60 11.13
N SER A 168 17.82 -6.78 11.61
CA SER A 168 18.20 -7.95 10.80
C SER A 168 17.01 -8.72 10.23
N LEU A 169 15.78 -8.41 10.66
CA LEU A 169 14.54 -9.02 10.17
C LEU A 169 13.90 -8.21 9.02
N ILE A 170 14.50 -7.07 8.65
CA ILE A 170 13.97 -6.20 7.60
C ILE A 170 14.25 -6.82 6.23
N GLN A 171 13.17 -7.21 5.56
CA GLN A 171 13.14 -7.69 4.17
C GLN A 171 12.89 -6.52 3.21
N THR A 172 13.29 -6.68 1.95
CA THR A 172 13.14 -5.68 0.88
C THR A 172 12.86 -6.35 -0.45
N ASP A 173 11.87 -5.88 -1.19
CA ASP A 173 11.50 -6.39 -2.52
C ASP A 173 10.65 -5.35 -3.29
N TYR A 174 10.39 -5.61 -4.57
CA TYR A 174 9.55 -4.79 -5.45
C TYR A 174 8.11 -5.31 -5.48
N ILE A 175 7.18 -4.59 -4.85
CA ILE A 175 5.79 -5.03 -4.68
C ILE A 175 4.79 -3.98 -5.21
N SER A 176 3.78 -4.43 -5.96
CA SER A 176 2.63 -3.63 -6.41
C SER A 176 1.46 -3.71 -5.43
N ARG A 177 0.64 -2.66 -5.30
CA ARG A 177 -0.57 -2.68 -4.44
C ARG A 177 -1.82 -3.26 -5.13
N ARG A 178 -1.77 -3.36 -6.46
CA ARG A 178 -2.76 -3.85 -7.44
C ARG A 178 -2.00 -4.38 -8.66
N GLU A 179 -2.63 -5.22 -9.47
CA GLU A 179 -2.02 -5.79 -10.70
C GLU A 179 -1.74 -4.74 -11.79
N ASN A 180 -2.46 -3.62 -11.79
CA ASN A 180 -2.31 -2.50 -12.73
C ASN A 180 -1.41 -1.36 -12.22
N GLU A 181 -0.57 -1.61 -11.21
CA GLU A 181 0.41 -0.64 -10.70
C GLU A 181 1.83 -1.17 -10.86
N LEU A 182 2.77 -0.30 -11.25
CA LEU A 182 4.20 -0.63 -11.26
C LEU A 182 4.69 -1.08 -9.85
N PRO A 183 5.48 -2.16 -9.75
CA PRO A 183 5.99 -2.63 -8.48
C PRO A 183 7.09 -1.70 -7.97
N VAL A 184 7.05 -1.37 -6.68
CA VAL A 184 7.97 -0.41 -6.07
C VAL A 184 8.77 -1.05 -4.94
N LEU A 185 10.02 -0.60 -4.76
CA LEU A 185 10.86 -1.07 -3.67
C LEU A 185 10.23 -0.68 -2.32
N ILE A 186 9.84 -1.68 -1.54
CA ILE A 186 9.39 -1.51 -0.16
C ILE A 186 10.34 -2.19 0.82
N ARG A 187 10.10 -1.98 2.12
CA ARG A 187 10.78 -2.70 3.21
C ARG A 187 9.80 -3.01 4.34
N TRP A 188 9.88 -4.20 4.90
CA TRP A 188 8.98 -4.67 5.97
C TRP A 188 9.69 -5.67 6.90
N ILE A 189 9.03 -6.01 8.00
CA ILE A 189 9.30 -7.23 8.77
C ILE A 189 8.07 -8.13 8.61
N SER A 190 8.26 -9.43 8.35
CA SER A 190 7.11 -10.36 8.24
C SER A 190 6.38 -10.45 9.58
N LYS A 191 5.04 -10.50 9.56
CA LYS A 191 4.22 -10.60 10.78
C LYS A 191 4.64 -11.75 11.70
N LYS A 192 5.01 -12.90 11.13
CA LYS A 192 5.54 -14.09 11.81
C LYS A 192 6.87 -13.88 12.58
N ASP A 193 7.67 -12.88 12.20
CA ASP A 193 8.99 -12.61 12.78
C ASP A 193 8.92 -11.61 13.96
N VAL A 194 7.77 -10.95 14.15
CA VAL A 194 7.53 -10.00 15.24
C VAL A 194 6.95 -10.74 16.44
N LYS A 195 7.75 -10.92 17.49
CA LYS A 195 7.41 -11.74 18.67
C LYS A 195 6.11 -11.33 19.38
N GLU A 196 5.85 -10.05 19.47
CA GLU A 196 4.71 -9.45 20.17
C GLU A 196 4.15 -8.35 19.28
N ILE A 197 2.93 -8.53 18.77
CA ILE A 197 2.21 -7.50 18.01
C ILE A 197 0.97 -7.13 18.82
N MET A 198 0.95 -5.90 19.33
CA MET A 198 -0.15 -5.41 20.13
C MET A 198 -1.34 -5.02 19.25
N LYS A 199 -2.56 -5.19 19.79
CA LYS A 199 -3.75 -4.50 19.29
C LYS A 199 -3.47 -2.99 19.23
N ALA A 200 -3.83 -2.36 18.11
CA ALA A 200 -3.71 -0.92 17.95
C ALA A 200 -4.69 -0.18 18.88
N LYS A 201 -4.32 1.01 19.37
CA LYS A 201 -5.23 1.85 20.16
C LYS A 201 -6.32 2.52 19.32
N TYR A 202 -5.96 2.95 18.11
CA TYR A 202 -6.82 3.74 17.23
C TYR A 202 -6.81 3.19 15.81
N LEU A 203 -7.83 3.55 15.05
CA LEU A 203 -7.89 3.40 13.60
C LEU A 203 -7.87 4.79 12.97
N ASP A 204 -6.91 5.03 12.08
CA ASP A 204 -6.90 6.14 11.11
C ASP A 204 -7.70 5.70 9.89
N LEU A 205 -8.94 6.17 9.77
CA LEU A 205 -9.77 5.95 8.59
C LEU A 205 -9.47 7.08 7.60
N ILE A 206 -8.87 6.75 6.46
CA ILE A 206 -8.53 7.71 5.41
C ILE A 206 -9.66 7.75 4.41
N LEU A 207 -10.22 8.93 4.17
CA LEU A 207 -11.36 9.13 3.29
C LEU A 207 -10.98 10.00 2.10
N TYR A 208 -11.41 9.60 0.91
CA TYR A 208 -11.43 10.45 -0.27
C TYR A 208 -12.86 10.87 -0.59
N SER A 209 -13.01 12.07 -1.16
CA SER A 209 -14.27 12.49 -1.75
C SER A 209 -14.62 11.60 -2.95
N ARG A 210 -15.92 11.39 -3.16
CA ARG A 210 -16.46 10.64 -4.30
C ARG A 210 -15.88 11.12 -5.63
N GLU A 211 -15.73 12.44 -5.80
CA GLU A 211 -15.25 13.07 -7.03
C GLU A 211 -13.78 12.72 -7.33
N GLN A 212 -12.93 12.56 -6.30
CA GLN A 212 -11.57 12.06 -6.47
C GLN A 212 -11.56 10.55 -6.75
N ILE A 213 -12.44 9.76 -6.11
CA ILE A 213 -12.57 8.32 -6.37
C ILE A 213 -13.02 8.06 -7.82
N GLU A 214 -14.00 8.81 -8.34
CA GLU A 214 -14.43 8.70 -9.74
C GLU A 214 -13.35 9.15 -10.72
N LYS A 215 -12.55 10.17 -10.37
CA LYS A 215 -11.40 10.63 -11.15
C LYS A 215 -10.29 9.57 -11.20
N GLU A 216 -9.87 9.00 -10.07
CA GLU A 216 -8.84 7.95 -10.04
C GLU A 216 -9.30 6.72 -10.83
N ASN A 217 -10.53 6.23 -10.61
CA ASN A 217 -11.10 5.11 -11.35
C ASN A 217 -11.11 5.35 -12.87
N LYS A 218 -11.41 6.57 -13.32
CA LYS A 218 -11.36 6.94 -14.75
C LYS A 218 -9.94 6.84 -15.32
N GLU A 219 -8.95 7.40 -14.64
CA GLU A 219 -7.56 7.41 -15.12
C GLU A 219 -6.93 6.00 -15.07
N THR A 220 -7.20 5.21 -14.02
CA THR A 220 -6.74 3.81 -13.89
C THR A 220 -7.62 2.80 -14.65
N LYS A 221 -8.61 3.27 -15.43
CA LYS A 221 -9.58 2.47 -16.21
C LYS A 221 -10.30 1.39 -15.38
N THR A 222 -10.50 1.67 -14.09
CA THR A 222 -11.10 0.78 -13.11
C THR A 222 -12.61 1.00 -13.10
N VAL A 223 -13.38 -0.09 -13.23
CA VAL A 223 -14.85 -0.05 -13.19
C VAL A 223 -15.28 -0.61 -11.83
N PRO A 224 -15.78 0.22 -10.90
CA PRO A 224 -16.24 -0.25 -9.59
C PRO A 224 -17.54 -1.06 -9.74
N THR A 225 -17.71 -2.09 -8.92
CA THR A 225 -18.94 -2.91 -8.90
C THR A 225 -20.13 -2.14 -8.29
N LYS A 226 -19.85 -1.25 -7.33
CA LYS A 226 -20.81 -0.34 -6.67
C LYS A 226 -20.28 1.09 -6.71
N LYS A 227 -21.09 2.06 -7.16
CA LYS A 227 -20.84 3.48 -6.91
C LYS A 227 -21.41 3.90 -5.57
N SER A 228 -20.69 4.77 -4.85
CA SER A 228 -21.21 5.37 -3.61
C SER A 228 -22.09 6.59 -3.86
N ASN A 229 -23.11 6.75 -3.02
CA ASN A 229 -23.91 7.97 -2.92
C ASN A 229 -23.41 8.93 -1.82
N CYS A 230 -22.44 8.52 -0.99
CA CYS A 230 -21.86 9.36 0.05
C CYS A 230 -20.90 10.41 -0.55
N LEU A 231 -20.69 11.53 0.15
CA LEU A 231 -19.71 12.54 -0.24
C LEU A 231 -18.27 12.04 -0.09
N TYR A 232 -18.02 11.23 0.94
CA TYR A 232 -16.73 10.63 1.25
C TYR A 232 -16.85 9.12 1.44
N SER A 233 -15.84 8.38 1.00
CA SER A 233 -15.71 6.94 1.25
C SER A 233 -14.34 6.63 1.85
N ILE A 234 -14.29 5.65 2.76
CA ILE A 234 -13.04 5.16 3.35
C ILE A 234 -12.27 4.39 2.27
N ILE A 235 -11.06 4.86 1.94
CA ILE A 235 -10.16 4.23 0.95
C ILE A 235 -9.04 3.41 1.60
N CYS A 236 -8.76 3.62 2.89
CA CYS A 236 -7.78 2.85 3.66
C CYS A 236 -8.03 3.00 5.16
N ILE A 237 -7.70 1.97 5.94
CA ILE A 237 -7.74 1.97 7.40
C ILE A 237 -6.32 1.66 7.91
N LYS A 238 -5.72 2.51 8.76
CA LYS A 238 -4.46 2.20 9.45
C LYS A 238 -4.68 1.94 10.95
N PRO A 239 -4.45 0.71 11.46
CA PRO A 239 -4.33 0.43 12.89
C PRO A 239 -3.04 1.03 13.47
N GLN A 240 -3.17 2.00 14.38
CA GLN A 240 -2.04 2.73 14.96
C GLN A 240 -2.22 3.06 16.45
N ASN A 241 -1.14 3.50 17.11
CA ASN A 241 -1.12 3.82 18.54
C ASN A 241 -1.28 5.32 18.86
N VAL A 242 -1.62 6.14 17.86
CA VAL A 242 -1.82 7.60 17.97
C VAL A 242 -3.09 8.05 17.26
N ASP A 243 -3.63 9.20 17.66
CA ASP A 243 -4.88 9.83 17.20
C ASP A 243 -4.66 10.96 16.17
N TYR A 244 -3.55 10.89 15.43
CA TYR A 244 -3.15 11.86 14.40
C TYR A 244 -2.51 11.16 13.19
N GLU A 245 -2.39 11.85 12.04
CA GLU A 245 -1.85 11.26 10.81
C GLU A 245 -0.37 10.86 11.00
N LEU A 246 -0.07 9.56 10.90
CA LEU A 246 1.31 9.10 10.68
C LEU A 246 1.70 9.32 9.21
N PRO A 247 2.85 9.96 8.91
CA PRO A 247 3.22 10.33 7.55
C PRO A 247 3.14 9.17 6.56
N MET A 248 2.59 9.40 5.36
CA MET A 248 2.65 8.45 4.25
C MET A 248 4.08 7.98 3.97
N THR A 249 4.26 6.74 3.50
CA THR A 249 5.59 6.25 3.07
C THR A 249 6.16 7.13 1.95
N PRO A 250 7.50 7.38 1.88
CA PRO A 250 8.08 8.27 0.88
C PRO A 250 7.71 7.88 -0.56
N ILE A 251 7.67 6.57 -0.84
CA ILE A 251 7.26 6.02 -2.13
C ILE A 251 5.78 6.26 -2.47
N THR A 252 4.90 6.35 -1.47
CA THR A 252 3.50 6.76 -1.69
C THR A 252 3.41 8.22 -2.09
N MET A 253 4.20 9.10 -1.47
CA MET A 253 4.24 10.51 -1.87
C MET A 253 4.78 10.71 -3.29
N LEU A 254 5.76 9.91 -3.72
CA LEU A 254 6.26 9.91 -5.09
C LEU A 254 5.22 9.39 -6.08
N ARG A 255 4.62 8.22 -5.81
CA ARG A 255 3.55 7.64 -6.65
C ARG A 255 2.34 8.56 -6.78
N ASN A 256 1.98 9.31 -5.72
CA ASN A 256 0.87 10.26 -5.77
C ASN A 256 1.03 11.37 -6.84
N THR A 257 2.24 11.61 -7.36
CA THR A 257 2.47 12.51 -8.51
C THR A 257 2.06 11.90 -9.87
N LEU A 258 1.89 10.57 -9.95
CA LEU A 258 1.62 9.81 -11.17
C LEU A 258 0.20 9.21 -11.12
N ILE A 259 -0.79 9.97 -11.60
CA ILE A 259 -2.20 9.54 -11.54
C ILE A 259 -2.50 8.28 -12.37
N SER A 260 -1.76 8.05 -13.47
CA SER A 260 -1.85 6.82 -14.27
C SER A 260 -1.37 5.56 -13.53
N GLU A 261 -0.52 5.73 -12.51
CA GLU A 261 0.12 4.64 -11.75
C GLU A 261 -0.53 4.43 -10.37
N GLY A 262 -1.83 4.74 -10.24
CA GLY A 262 -2.58 4.62 -8.98
C GLY A 262 -2.20 5.67 -7.93
N GLY A 263 -1.60 6.79 -8.34
CA GLY A 263 -1.48 7.99 -7.53
C GLY A 263 -2.71 8.90 -7.61
N SER A 264 -2.80 9.90 -6.74
CA SER A 264 -3.94 10.85 -6.73
C SER A 264 -3.80 12.04 -7.69
N GLY A 265 -2.61 12.22 -8.29
CA GLY A 265 -2.27 13.35 -9.16
C GLY A 265 -1.88 14.63 -8.41
N ILE A 266 -1.40 14.51 -7.16
CA ILE A 266 -0.98 15.64 -6.33
C ILE A 266 0.54 15.82 -6.43
N SER A 267 0.97 17.07 -6.65
CA SER A 267 2.38 17.44 -6.78
C SER A 267 3.15 17.22 -5.48
N LEU A 268 4.42 16.81 -5.57
CA LEU A 268 5.26 16.50 -4.42
C LEU A 268 5.60 17.73 -3.57
N ASN A 269 5.01 17.83 -2.38
CA ASN A 269 5.50 18.73 -1.35
C ASN A 269 6.83 18.20 -0.77
N ARG A 270 7.92 18.97 -0.91
CA ARG A 270 9.28 18.55 -0.50
C ARG A 270 9.42 18.46 1.01
N ASP A 271 8.85 19.39 1.77
CA ASP A 271 9.01 19.43 3.23
C ASP A 271 8.25 18.27 3.88
N LYS A 272 7.03 17.97 3.41
CA LYS A 272 6.29 16.76 3.80
C LYS A 272 7.00 15.47 3.40
N TYR A 273 7.68 15.45 2.26
CA TYR A 273 8.53 14.30 1.89
C TYR A 273 9.73 14.14 2.85
N LEU A 274 10.33 15.23 3.32
CA LEU A 274 11.41 15.17 4.31
C LEU A 274 10.92 14.80 5.72
N GLU A 275 9.72 15.25 6.14
CA GLU A 275 9.03 14.75 7.34
C GLU A 275 8.79 13.24 7.27
N SER A 276 8.25 12.75 6.14
CA SER A 276 8.06 11.33 5.86
C SER A 276 9.38 10.57 5.96
N VAL A 277 10.43 11.02 5.28
CA VAL A 277 11.77 10.38 5.35
C VAL A 277 12.33 10.39 6.78
N LYS A 278 12.13 11.46 7.57
CA LYS A 278 12.57 11.54 8.96
C LYS A 278 11.88 10.49 9.85
N TYR A 279 10.56 10.33 9.71
CA TYR A 279 9.80 9.29 10.42
C TYR A 279 10.20 7.89 9.95
N TRP A 280 10.05 7.62 8.65
CA TRP A 280 10.26 6.29 8.08
C TRP A 280 11.71 5.82 8.13
N ARG A 281 12.73 6.70 8.22
CA ARG A 281 14.12 6.30 8.46
C ARG A 281 14.27 5.41 9.70
N HIS A 282 13.43 5.63 10.72
CA HIS A 282 13.46 4.95 12.01
C HIS A 282 12.30 3.95 12.21
N HIS A 283 11.40 3.80 11.24
CA HIS A 283 10.24 2.90 11.30
C HIS A 283 10.21 1.94 10.11
N VAL A 284 9.60 0.77 10.33
CA VAL A 284 9.39 -0.25 9.30
C VAL A 284 7.99 -0.83 9.42
N SER A 285 7.34 -1.11 8.28
CA SER A 285 6.03 -1.74 8.24
C SER A 285 6.11 -3.21 8.66
N ILE A 286 5.04 -3.69 9.28
CA ILE A 286 4.80 -5.11 9.52
C ILE A 286 3.83 -5.57 8.42
N ILE A 287 4.20 -6.60 7.66
CA ILE A 287 3.36 -7.15 6.56
C ILE A 287 3.24 -8.66 6.77
N ASP A 288 2.06 -9.22 6.52
CA ASP A 288 1.81 -10.65 6.68
C ASP A 288 2.30 -11.44 5.46
N SER A 289 3.60 -11.39 5.15
CA SER A 289 4.24 -12.15 4.06
C SER A 289 4.53 -13.60 4.48
#